data_AF-A0A8C6CT31-F1
#
_entry.id   AF-A0A8C6CT31-F1
#
_cell.length_a   1.000
_cell.length_b   1.000
_cell.length_c   1.000
_cell.angle_alpha   90.00
_cell.angle_beta   90.00
_cell.angle_gamma   90.00
#
_symmetry.space_group_name_H-M   'P 1'
#
loop_
_entity.id
_entity.type
_entity.pdbx_description
1 polymer ?
#
loop_
_entity_poly.entity_id
_entity_poly.type
_entity_poly.pdbx_seq_one_letter_code
_entity_poly.pdbx_strand_id
1 'polypeptide(L)'
;MIQSMLLTFLPQFKKIIRLKRLPRYYKNIGLGFKTPKEAIEGTSIDKKCPFTGNVSIRGWILSGVVTKMKMIIVIRRDYLHYIRKYNRFKKRHKNMSVHLSPCFRDVQIGDIVTVGECRPLSKTVRFNVLKVTKAAGTKKQFQKF
;
A
#
# COMPACT_ATOMS: atom_id res chain seq x y z
N MET A 1 60.85 41.80 10.20
CA MET A 1 59.92 42.89 9.84
C MET A 1 60.02 43.09 8.34
N ILE A 2 59.00 43.03 7.48
CA ILE A 2 57.57 42.79 7.57
C ILE A 2 57.26 42.21 6.18
N GLN A 3 57.17 40.88 6.06
CA GLN A 3 56.67 40.24 4.84
C GLN A 3 55.22 39.85 5.12
N SER A 4 54.41 40.87 5.44
CA SER A 4 52.96 40.76 5.64
C SER A 4 52.26 41.48 4.50
N MET A 5 52.29 40.88 3.32
CA MET A 5 51.37 41.23 2.26
C MET A 5 50.82 39.95 1.66
N LEU A 6 49.49 39.93 1.57
CA LEU A 6 48.65 38.97 0.85
C LEU A 6 48.43 37.63 1.54
N LEU A 7 47.48 37.64 2.48
CA LEU A 7 46.45 36.60 2.60
C LEU A 7 45.21 37.18 3.32
N THR A 8 44.71 38.31 2.80
CA THR A 8 43.28 38.60 2.88
C THR A 8 42.57 37.82 1.77
N PHE A 9 41.31 37.46 2.02
CA PHE A 9 40.35 36.87 1.08
C PHE A 9 40.42 35.35 0.81
N LEU A 10 39.78 34.60 1.70
CA LEU A 10 38.97 33.44 1.30
C LEU A 10 37.53 33.63 1.78
N PRO A 11 36.67 34.36 1.07
CA PRO A 11 35.24 34.07 1.11
C PRO A 11 34.95 32.94 0.10
N GLN A 12 33.84 32.23 0.33
CA GLN A 12 33.17 31.37 -0.65
C GLN A 12 33.79 29.99 -0.93
N PHE A 13 33.68 29.07 0.03
CA PHE A 13 33.36 27.68 -0.33
C PHE A 13 32.44 27.00 0.71
N LYS A 14 31.43 27.71 1.22
CA LYS A 14 30.20 27.03 1.69
C LYS A 14 29.45 26.54 0.46
N LYS A 15 29.95 25.47 -0.16
CA LYS A 15 29.21 24.66 -1.12
C LYS A 15 27.91 24.25 -0.42
N ILE A 16 26.81 24.87 -0.84
CA ILE A 16 25.46 24.37 -0.58
C ILE A 16 25.42 23.01 -1.26
N ILE A 17 25.74 21.95 -0.52
CA ILE A 17 25.42 20.59 -0.93
C ILE A 17 23.89 20.57 -0.86
N ARG A 18 23.23 20.88 -1.98
CA ARG A 18 21.85 20.45 -2.20
C ARG A 18 21.91 18.94 -2.07
N LEU A 19 21.56 18.41 -0.90
CA LEU A 19 21.35 16.99 -0.66
C LEU A 19 20.29 16.52 -1.66
N LYS A 20 20.73 16.14 -2.86
CA LYS A 20 19.89 15.41 -3.80
C LYS A 20 19.53 14.13 -3.06
N ARG A 21 18.25 13.98 -2.73
CA ARG A 21 17.71 12.78 -2.09
C ARG A 21 18.16 11.57 -2.90
N LEU A 22 18.66 10.54 -2.22
CA LEU A 22 19.06 9.28 -2.85
C LEU A 22 17.90 8.74 -3.70
N PRO A 23 18.17 8.17 -4.89
CA PRO A 23 17.13 7.61 -5.74
C PRO A 23 16.37 6.52 -4.98
N ARG A 24 15.04 6.63 -4.91
CA ARG A 24 14.18 5.69 -4.18
C ARG A 24 14.05 4.39 -4.97
N TYR A 25 14.29 3.26 -4.31
CA TYR A 25 14.04 1.95 -4.90
C TYR A 25 12.52 1.69 -5.02
N TYR A 26 12.09 1.29 -6.20
CA TYR A 26 10.75 0.78 -6.45
C TYR A 26 10.83 -0.38 -7.43
N LYS A 27 9.82 -1.26 -7.40
CA LYS A 27 9.72 -2.38 -8.32
C LYS A 27 8.31 -2.53 -8.87
N ASN A 28 8.23 -3.11 -10.06
CA ASN A 28 6.98 -3.56 -10.64
C ASN A 28 6.63 -4.94 -10.06
N ILE A 29 5.37 -5.12 -9.63
CA ILE A 29 4.91 -6.36 -8.99
C ILE A 29 4.51 -7.41 -10.04
N GLY A 30 4.22 -7.00 -11.28
CA GLY A 30 3.67 -7.85 -12.32
C GLY A 30 2.14 -7.93 -12.25
N LEU A 31 1.55 -8.91 -12.95
CA LEU A 31 0.10 -9.19 -12.96
C LEU A 31 -0.78 -8.01 -13.45
N GLY A 32 -0.22 -7.09 -14.23
CA GLY A 32 -0.93 -5.94 -14.79
C GLY A 32 -1.20 -4.79 -13.80
N PHE A 33 -0.66 -4.84 -12.58
CA PHE A 33 -0.80 -3.75 -11.61
C PHE A 33 0.20 -2.63 -11.87
N LYS A 34 -0.30 -1.39 -11.91
CA LYS A 34 0.52 -0.18 -12.04
C LYS A 34 1.13 0.20 -10.69
N THR A 35 2.37 0.66 -10.71
CA THR A 35 3.01 1.27 -9.54
C THR A 35 2.36 2.62 -9.23
N PRO A 36 1.92 2.86 -7.98
CA PRO A 36 1.35 4.16 -7.61
C PRO A 36 2.45 5.23 -7.60
N LYS A 37 2.10 6.46 -7.98
CA LYS A 37 3.05 7.60 -8.01
C LYS A 37 3.62 7.88 -6.62
N GLU A 38 2.79 7.67 -5.60
CA GLU A 38 3.14 7.80 -4.20
C GLU A 38 4.23 6.81 -3.76
N ALA A 39 4.38 5.66 -4.42
CA ALA A 39 5.48 4.74 -4.15
C ALA A 39 6.81 5.18 -4.76
N ILE A 40 6.76 5.98 -5.84
CA ILE A 40 7.94 6.48 -6.56
C ILE A 40 8.44 7.76 -5.89
N GLU A 41 7.54 8.68 -5.57
CA GLU A 41 7.86 10.02 -5.05
C GLU A 41 7.80 10.12 -3.52
N GLY A 42 7.14 9.15 -2.86
CA GLY A 42 6.94 9.20 -1.42
C GLY A 42 8.22 9.10 -0.61
N THR A 43 8.13 9.44 0.67
CA THR A 43 9.25 9.35 1.64
C THR A 43 9.11 8.16 2.60
N SER A 44 7.97 7.48 2.61
CA SER A 44 7.67 6.43 3.60
C SER A 44 8.51 5.15 3.37
N ILE A 45 9.12 4.63 4.45
CA ILE A 45 9.98 3.44 4.44
C ILE A 45 9.17 2.26 4.99
N ASP A 46 8.76 1.33 4.12
CA ASP A 46 8.02 0.14 4.54
C ASP A 46 8.54 -1.15 3.92
N LYS A 47 9.04 -2.04 4.77
CA LYS A 47 9.59 -3.35 4.36
C LYS A 47 8.51 -4.31 3.85
N LYS A 48 7.27 -4.11 4.28
CA LYS A 48 6.09 -4.92 3.95
C LYS A 48 5.36 -4.44 2.70
N CYS A 49 5.74 -3.27 2.16
CA CYS A 49 5.17 -2.72 0.92
C CYS A 49 5.48 -3.65 -0.27
N PRO A 50 4.52 -3.91 -1.18
CA PRO A 50 4.78 -4.75 -2.35
C PRO A 50 5.56 -4.01 -3.45
N PHE A 51 5.59 -2.66 -3.45
CA PHE A 51 6.29 -1.85 -4.47
C PHE A 51 7.68 -1.39 -4.04
N THR A 52 7.87 -0.95 -2.80
CA THR A 52 9.17 -0.48 -2.29
C THR A 52 9.90 -1.56 -1.49
N GLY A 53 9.18 -2.56 -0.97
CA GLY A 53 9.73 -3.60 -0.10
C GLY A 53 10.06 -4.92 -0.79
N ASN A 54 10.56 -5.88 -0.01
CA ASN A 54 10.86 -7.24 -0.46
C ASN A 54 9.68 -8.20 -0.17
N VAL A 55 8.49 -7.87 -0.68
CA VAL A 55 7.32 -8.74 -0.67
C VAL A 55 6.95 -9.07 -2.11
N SER A 56 6.82 -10.34 -2.43
CA SER A 56 6.27 -10.82 -3.70
C SER A 56 4.81 -11.21 -3.50
N ILE A 57 4.01 -10.94 -4.53
CA ILE A 57 2.61 -11.34 -4.59
C ILE A 57 2.53 -12.63 -5.40
N ARG A 58 1.81 -13.62 -4.86
CA ARG A 58 1.65 -14.93 -5.49
C ARG A 58 0.33 -15.54 -5.06
N GLY A 59 -0.22 -16.43 -5.87
CA GLY A 59 -1.47 -17.13 -5.54
C GLY A 59 -2.69 -16.26 -5.84
N TRP A 60 -3.58 -16.13 -4.86
CA TRP A 60 -4.90 -15.56 -5.10
C TRP A 60 -4.92 -14.02 -5.08
N ILE A 61 -5.66 -13.45 -6.04
CA ILE A 61 -6.03 -12.03 -6.06
C ILE A 61 -7.50 -11.92 -5.69
N LEU A 62 -7.77 -11.06 -4.72
CA LEU A 62 -9.02 -11.02 -3.99
C LEU A 62 -9.53 -9.58 -3.89
N SER A 63 -10.78 -9.31 -4.29
CA SER A 63 -11.43 -8.02 -4.05
C SER A 63 -12.32 -8.03 -2.80
N GLY A 64 -12.44 -6.91 -2.10
CA GLY A 64 -13.35 -6.77 -0.95
C GLY A 64 -13.52 -5.32 -0.52
N VAL A 65 -14.49 -5.08 0.37
CA VAL A 65 -14.83 -3.73 0.84
C VAL A 65 -14.09 -3.43 2.15
N VAL A 66 -13.51 -2.25 2.26
CA VAL A 66 -12.85 -1.79 3.49
C VAL A 66 -13.88 -1.51 4.58
N THR A 67 -13.75 -2.16 5.74
CA THR A 67 -14.69 -1.97 6.88
C THR A 67 -14.09 -1.26 8.07
N LYS A 68 -12.83 -1.53 8.39
CA LYS A 68 -12.12 -0.89 9.50
C LYS A 68 -10.72 -0.51 9.06
N MET A 69 -10.28 0.68 9.44
CA MET A 69 -8.94 1.18 9.17
C MET A 69 -8.22 1.48 10.50
N LYS A 70 -7.05 0.86 10.67
CA LYS A 70 -6.02 1.21 11.67
C LYS A 70 -4.68 1.21 10.93
N MET A 71 -3.60 0.66 11.52
CA MET A 71 -2.36 0.33 10.79
C MET A 71 -2.52 -0.82 9.78
N ILE A 72 -3.50 -1.69 9.99
CA ILE A 72 -3.86 -2.81 9.13
C ILE A 72 -5.34 -2.63 8.77
N ILE A 73 -5.69 -2.86 7.52
CA ILE A 73 -7.08 -2.77 7.07
C ILE A 73 -7.78 -4.11 7.30
N VAL A 74 -9.04 -4.06 7.73
CA VAL A 74 -9.92 -5.21 7.69
C VAL A 74 -10.86 -5.07 6.50
N ILE A 75 -10.74 -5.99 5.55
CA ILE A 75 -11.66 -6.09 4.42
C ILE A 75 -12.75 -7.09 4.75
N ARG A 76 -13.96 -6.78 4.32
CA ARG A 76 -15.10 -7.67 4.38
C ARG A 76 -15.38 -8.20 3.00
N ARG A 77 -15.54 -9.52 2.93
CA ARG A 77 -15.97 -10.21 1.73
C ARG A 77 -17.28 -10.88 1.98
N ASP A 78 -18.27 -10.45 1.24
CA ASP A 78 -19.60 -11.00 1.26
C ASP A 78 -19.73 -12.03 0.12
N TYR A 79 -20.22 -13.24 0.45
CA TYR A 79 -20.43 -14.32 -0.51
C TYR A 79 -21.75 -15.04 -0.21
N LEU A 80 -22.33 -15.63 -1.26
CA LEU A 80 -23.55 -16.40 -1.15
C LEU A 80 -23.20 -17.88 -0.95
N HIS A 81 -23.71 -18.47 0.13
CA HIS A 81 -23.57 -19.90 0.39
C HIS A 81 -24.87 -20.60 0.01
N TYR A 82 -24.80 -21.51 -0.95
CA TYR A 82 -25.94 -22.32 -1.38
C TYR A 82 -26.30 -23.37 -0.31
N ILE A 83 -27.59 -23.56 -0.03
CA ILE A 83 -28.08 -24.60 0.88
C ILE A 83 -28.90 -25.60 0.05
N ARG A 84 -28.31 -26.77 -0.19
CA ARG A 84 -28.90 -27.82 -1.04
C ARG A 84 -30.26 -28.34 -0.53
N LYS A 85 -30.49 -28.38 0.78
CA LYS A 85 -31.77 -28.85 1.36
C LYS A 85 -32.96 -27.96 0.99
N TYR A 86 -32.74 -26.64 0.87
CA TYR A 86 -33.81 -25.67 0.66
C TYR A 86 -33.75 -25.00 -0.71
N ASN A 87 -32.80 -25.38 -1.57
CA ASN A 87 -32.52 -24.75 -2.86
C ASN A 87 -32.44 -23.21 -2.80
N ARG A 88 -31.94 -22.66 -1.68
CA ARG A 88 -31.84 -21.22 -1.42
C ARG A 88 -30.41 -20.82 -1.06
N PHE A 89 -30.04 -19.57 -1.33
CA PHE A 89 -28.76 -18.98 -0.91
C PHE A 89 -28.90 -18.24 0.41
N LYS A 90 -27.91 -18.39 1.31
CA LYS A 90 -27.75 -17.51 2.48
C LYS A 90 -26.57 -16.57 2.27
N LYS A 91 -26.71 -15.32 2.74
CA LYS A 91 -25.63 -14.34 2.76
C LYS A 91 -24.67 -14.69 3.90
N ARG A 92 -23.38 -14.83 3.59
CA ARG A 92 -22.29 -15.00 4.56
C ARG A 92 -21.20 -13.97 4.29
N HIS A 93 -20.38 -13.72 5.30
CA HIS A 93 -19.22 -12.85 5.16
C HIS A 93 -18.00 -13.42 5.85
N LYS A 94 -16.83 -13.04 5.36
CA LYS A 94 -15.54 -13.28 6.02
C LYS A 94 -14.80 -11.95 6.13
N ASN A 95 -14.25 -11.69 7.31
CA ASN A 95 -13.38 -10.56 7.55
C ASN A 95 -11.93 -11.03 7.40
N MET A 96 -11.13 -10.29 6.65
CA MET A 96 -9.73 -10.61 6.42
C MET A 96 -8.87 -9.40 6.75
N SER A 97 -7.78 -9.63 7.46
CA SER A 97 -6.81 -8.59 7.81
C SER A 97 -5.77 -8.47 6.71
N VAL A 98 -5.58 -7.26 6.20
CA VAL A 98 -4.74 -6.95 5.04
C VAL A 98 -3.79 -5.82 5.40
N HIS A 99 -2.52 -5.97 5.05
CA HIS A 99 -1.57 -4.88 5.22
C HIS A 99 -1.89 -3.75 4.25
N LEU A 100 -1.98 -2.53 4.78
CA LEU A 100 -2.04 -1.31 3.97
C LEU A 100 -0.63 -0.74 3.85
N SER A 101 -0.13 -0.67 2.63
CA SER A 101 1.09 0.06 2.32
C SER A 101 0.84 1.57 2.38
N PRO A 102 1.78 2.40 2.89
CA PRO A 102 1.63 3.86 2.99
C PRO A 102 1.60 4.55 1.63
N CYS A 103 1.87 3.81 0.55
CA CYS A 103 1.70 4.26 -0.83
C CYS A 103 0.23 4.57 -1.15
N PHE A 104 -0.72 3.98 -0.42
CA PHE A 104 -2.13 4.26 -0.60
C PHE A 104 -2.64 5.09 0.57
N ARG A 105 -2.67 6.41 0.40
CA ARG A 105 -3.14 7.36 1.44
C ARG A 105 -4.62 7.66 1.35
N ASP A 106 -5.16 7.62 0.13
CA ASP A 106 -6.54 8.04 -0.16
C ASP A 106 -7.59 6.93 0.06
N VAL A 107 -7.32 6.00 0.98
CA VAL A 107 -8.23 4.89 1.26
C VAL A 107 -9.23 5.30 2.33
N GLN A 108 -10.51 5.09 2.05
CA GLN A 108 -11.60 5.36 2.98
C GLN A 108 -12.39 4.07 3.29
N ILE A 109 -13.18 4.13 4.35
CA ILE A 109 -14.10 3.04 4.70
C ILE A 109 -15.19 2.98 3.64
N GLY A 110 -15.43 1.79 3.07
CA GLY A 110 -16.38 1.59 1.99
C GLY A 110 -15.75 1.44 0.60
N ASP A 111 -14.45 1.73 0.46
CA ASP A 111 -13.76 1.52 -0.82
C ASP A 111 -13.59 0.04 -1.16
N ILE A 112 -13.56 -0.25 -2.46
CA ILE A 112 -13.29 -1.58 -2.98
C ILE A 112 -11.78 -1.70 -3.19
N VAL A 113 -11.16 -2.64 -2.49
CA VAL A 113 -9.72 -2.89 -2.59
C VAL A 113 -9.45 -4.25 -3.22
N THR A 114 -8.50 -4.29 -4.13
CA THR A 114 -7.92 -5.52 -4.68
C THR A 114 -6.67 -5.85 -3.89
N VAL A 115 -6.66 -7.03 -3.29
CA VAL A 115 -5.59 -7.52 -2.42
C VAL A 115 -4.97 -8.77 -3.03
N GLY A 116 -3.66 -8.91 -2.88
CA GLY A 116 -2.91 -10.07 -3.32
C GLY A 116 -2.43 -10.90 -2.14
N GLU A 117 -2.44 -12.22 -2.30
CA GLU A 117 -1.79 -13.14 -1.37
C GLU A 117 -0.26 -12.95 -1.40
N CYS A 118 0.35 -13.09 -0.23
CA CYS A 118 1.78 -12.97 -0.03
C CYS A 118 2.25 -13.97 1.03
N ARG A 119 3.56 -14.01 1.28
CA ARG A 119 4.09 -14.73 2.45
C ARG A 119 3.45 -14.18 3.74
N PRO A 120 3.33 -15.00 4.81
CA PRO A 120 2.82 -14.50 6.09
C PRO A 120 3.62 -13.28 6.58
N LEU A 121 2.96 -12.15 6.78
CA LEU A 121 3.55 -10.90 7.30
C LEU A 121 3.34 -10.75 8.82
N SER A 122 2.30 -11.40 9.34
CA SER A 122 2.00 -11.53 10.77
C SER A 122 1.11 -12.75 11.00
N LYS A 123 0.69 -13.00 12.25
CA LYS A 123 -0.22 -14.10 12.60
C LYS A 123 -1.50 -14.11 11.76
N THR A 124 -2.05 -12.92 11.48
CA THR A 124 -3.33 -12.76 10.77
C THR A 124 -3.18 -12.21 9.36
N VAL A 125 -2.11 -11.49 9.05
CA VAL A 125 -1.93 -10.82 7.77
C VAL A 125 -1.13 -11.70 6.80
N ARG A 126 -1.85 -12.19 5.79
CA ARG A 126 -1.31 -12.96 4.64
C ARG A 126 -1.58 -12.28 3.30
N PHE A 127 -2.23 -11.13 3.32
CA PHE A 127 -2.64 -10.38 2.13
C PHE A 127 -2.13 -8.94 2.20
N ASN A 128 -1.88 -8.36 1.03
CA ASN A 128 -1.43 -6.98 0.87
C ASN A 128 -2.29 -6.25 -0.17
N VAL A 129 -2.52 -4.95 0.04
CA VAL A 129 -3.29 -4.12 -0.90
C VAL A 129 -2.46 -3.84 -2.15
N LEU A 130 -3.06 -4.03 -3.33
CA LEU A 130 -2.42 -3.79 -4.64
C LEU A 130 -3.06 -2.62 -5.38
N LYS A 131 -4.39 -2.50 -5.30
CA LYS A 131 -5.15 -1.47 -5.98
C LYS A 131 -6.34 -1.07 -5.11
N VAL A 132 -6.62 0.22 -5.11
CA VAL A 132 -7.80 0.80 -4.48
C VAL A 132 -8.69 1.32 -5.60
N THR A 133 -9.96 0.94 -5.58
CA THR A 133 -10.99 1.42 -6.48
C THR A 133 -11.98 2.21 -5.64
N LYS A 134 -12.02 3.53 -5.83
CA LYS A 134 -12.89 4.42 -5.05
C LYS A 134 -14.35 4.07 -5.34
N ALA A 135 -15.13 3.84 -4.28
CA ALA A 135 -16.55 3.57 -4.40
C ALA A 135 -17.36 4.85 -4.17
N ALA A 136 -18.44 5.05 -4.94
CA ALA A 136 -19.26 6.26 -4.88
C ALA A 136 -20.18 6.35 -3.63
N GLY A 137 -20.12 5.38 -2.70
CA GLY A 137 -21.03 5.34 -1.56
C GLY A 137 -20.46 4.69 -0.32
N THR A 138 -20.75 5.30 0.83
CA THR A 138 -20.33 4.87 2.18
C THR A 138 -21.28 3.84 2.83
N LYS A 139 -22.28 3.35 2.10
CA LYS A 139 -23.24 2.37 2.64
C LYS A 139 -22.63 0.98 2.62
N LYS A 140 -22.81 0.22 3.71
CA LYS A 140 -22.49 -1.22 3.79
C LYS A 140 -23.43 -1.99 2.86
N GLN A 141 -23.12 -1.99 1.57
CA GLN A 141 -23.89 -2.70 0.56
C GLN A 141 -23.32 -4.11 0.38
N PHE A 142 -24.20 -5.08 0.24
CA PHE A 142 -23.81 -6.43 -0.15
C PHE A 142 -23.39 -6.39 -1.62
N GLN A 143 -22.09 -6.46 -1.87
CA GLN A 143 -21.53 -6.59 -3.21
C GLN A 143 -21.02 -8.03 -3.36
N LYS A 144 -21.55 -8.74 -4.35
CA LYS A 144 -21.09 -10.09 -4.69
C LYS A 144 -19.82 -9.94 -5.53
N PHE A 145 -18.70 -10.41 -4.97
CA PHE A 145 -17.42 -10.54 -5.67
C PHE A 145 -17.08 -12.01 -5.88
#